data_AF-A0A7C2QRG4-F1
#
_entry.id   AF-A0A7C2QRG4-F1
#
_cell.length_a   1.000
_cell.length_b   1.000
_cell.length_c   1.000
_cell.angle_alpha   90.00
_cell.angle_beta   90.00
_cell.angle_gamma   90.00
#
_symmetry.space_group_name_H-M   'P 1'
#
loop_
_entity.id
_entity.type
_entity.pdbx_description
1 polymer ?
#
loop_
_entity_poly.entity_id
_entity_poly.type
_entity_poly.pdbx_seq_one_letter_code
_entity_poly.pdbx_strand_id
1 'polypeptide(L)'
;TVEEMLDKVIAAKKALGRSCKRLVIDSMSAFWLKAPVRAREQSYTVKRVLNRWGLTIYATSQYAITTGSAFGWGIEHVADGIIHFKRSVANGVLRRYLIIEKMRQTPHDLRAWEIDIVDGQGLTLRRPLARRMEDEALPPEVMERIRRIASKEG
;
A
#
# COMPACT_ATOMS: atom_id res chain seq x y z
N THR A 1 2.74 8.80 21.45
CA THR A 1 3.20 9.48 20.21
C THR A 1 4.07 8.53 19.39
N VAL A 2 4.68 8.99 18.29
CA VAL A 2 5.61 8.16 17.48
C VAL A 2 6.87 7.82 18.29
N GLU A 3 7.36 8.76 19.10
CA GLU A 3 8.53 8.59 19.96
C GLU A 3 8.29 7.48 20.99
N GLU A 4 7.16 7.52 21.70
CA GLU A 4 6.77 6.47 22.65
C GLU A 4 6.64 5.09 21.99
N MET A 5 6.14 5.04 20.75
CA MET A 5 6.08 3.78 19.98
C MET A 5 7.49 3.25 19.72
N LEU A 6 8.42 4.11 19.29
CA LEU A 6 9.81 3.72 19.05
C LEU A 6 10.48 3.19 20.32
N ASP A 7 10.29 3.86 21.45
CA ASP A 7 10.85 3.43 22.73
C ASP A 7 10.32 2.06 23.15
N LYS A 8 9.01 1.83 23.01
CA LYS A 8 8.40 0.52 23.30
C LYS A 8 8.92 -0.58 22.37
N VAL A 9 9.02 -0.31 21.06
CA VAL A 9 9.55 -1.27 20.08
C VAL A 9 11.01 -1.62 20.41
N ILE A 10 11.81 -0.62 20.77
CA ILE A 10 13.21 -0.81 21.14
C ILE A 10 13.32 -1.64 22.44
N ALA A 11 12.53 -1.32 23.46
CA ALA A 11 12.50 -2.07 24.70
C ALA A 11 12.10 -3.54 24.46
N ALA A 12 11.06 -3.78 23.66
CA ALA A 12 10.63 -5.12 23.28
C ALA A 12 11.73 -5.87 22.49
N LYS A 13 12.39 -5.19 21.55
CA LYS A 13 13.51 -5.77 20.79
C LYS A 13 14.69 -6.15 21.69
N LYS A 14 15.00 -5.35 22.71
CA LYS A 14 16.03 -5.69 23.70
C LYS A 14 15.63 -6.92 24.51
N ALA A 15 14.39 -6.98 24.99
CA ALA A 15 13.87 -8.10 25.79
C ALA A 15 13.82 -9.41 24.99
N LEU A 16 13.36 -9.36 23.74
CA LEU A 16 13.27 -10.53 22.85
C LEU A 16 14.63 -10.93 22.24
N GLY A 17 15.63 -10.05 22.31
CA GLY A 17 16.97 -10.32 21.81
C GLY A 17 17.11 -10.39 20.29
N ARG A 18 18.18 -11.04 19.82
CA ARG A 18 18.58 -11.04 18.40
C ARG A 18 17.69 -11.90 17.50
N SER A 19 16.92 -12.83 18.06
CA SER A 19 16.00 -13.73 17.36
C SER A 19 14.77 -13.00 16.78
N CYS A 20 14.34 -11.90 17.40
CA CYS A 20 13.29 -11.06 16.85
C CYS A 20 13.79 -10.37 15.56
N LYS A 21 13.23 -10.71 14.40
CA LYS A 21 13.66 -10.14 13.10
C LYS A 21 12.59 -9.32 12.39
N ARG A 22 11.34 -9.39 12.83
CA ARG A 22 10.21 -8.78 12.13
C ARG A 22 9.45 -7.85 13.07
N LEU A 23 9.01 -6.72 12.52
CA LEU A 23 8.13 -5.78 13.18
C LEU A 23 6.94 -5.53 12.26
N VAL A 24 5.73 -5.63 12.80
CA VAL A 24 4.50 -5.23 12.12
C VAL A 24 3.93 -4.03 12.87
N ILE A 25 3.64 -2.95 12.14
CA ILE A 25 2.99 -1.74 12.67
C ILE A 25 1.64 -1.57 11.97
N ASP A 26 0.55 -1.75 12.72
CA ASP A 26 -0.82 -1.63 12.21
C ASP A 26 -1.62 -0.64 13.07
N SER A 27 -1.82 0.63 12.67
CA SER A 27 -1.34 1.30 11.45
C SER A 27 -0.52 2.55 11.79
N MET A 28 0.32 2.96 10.84
CA MET A 28 1.07 4.21 10.94
C MET A 28 0.16 5.45 10.83
N SER A 29 -0.94 5.34 10.07
CA SER A 29 -1.90 6.44 9.88
C SER A 29 -2.53 6.93 11.20
N ALA A 30 -2.67 6.05 12.19
CA ALA A 30 -3.22 6.40 13.50
C ALA A 30 -2.46 7.55 14.19
N PHE A 31 -1.15 7.67 13.96
CA PHE A 31 -0.32 8.73 14.55
C PHE A 31 -0.53 10.11 13.94
N TRP A 32 -1.10 10.17 12.72
CA TRP A 32 -1.13 11.38 11.92
C TRP A 32 -2.53 11.93 11.68
N LEU A 33 -3.56 11.25 12.18
CA LEU A 33 -4.97 11.66 12.06
C LEU A 33 -5.19 13.13 12.42
N LYS A 34 -4.51 13.63 13.46
CA LYS A 34 -4.64 15.02 13.92
C LYS A 34 -3.66 15.99 13.24
N ALA A 35 -2.59 15.50 12.62
CA ALA A 35 -1.53 16.32 12.07
C ALA A 35 -0.88 15.68 10.83
N PRO A 36 -1.57 15.70 9.67
CA PRO A 36 -1.08 15.10 8.43
C PRO A 36 0.32 15.55 8.00
N VAL A 37 0.60 16.84 8.21
CA VAL A 37 1.86 17.48 7.79
C VAL A 37 3.08 16.84 8.45
N ARG A 38 2.92 16.27 9.66
CA ARG A 38 4.03 15.64 10.41
C ARG A 38 4.38 14.25 9.91
N ALA A 39 3.52 13.63 9.10
CA ALA A 39 3.63 12.22 8.79
C ALA A 39 4.90 11.87 8.00
N ARG A 40 5.33 12.73 7.08
CA ARG A 40 6.59 12.56 6.34
C ARG A 40 7.81 12.60 7.27
N GLU A 41 7.89 13.63 8.12
CA GLU A 41 9.00 13.80 9.08
C GLU A 41 9.06 12.62 10.06
N GLN A 42 7.93 12.26 10.64
CA GLN A 42 7.84 11.16 11.61
C GLN A 42 8.13 9.80 10.96
N SER A 43 7.68 9.57 9.73
CA SER A 43 8.05 8.37 8.95
C SER A 43 9.56 8.26 8.75
N TYR A 44 10.23 9.38 8.46
CA TYR A 44 11.69 9.42 8.34
C TYR A 44 12.38 9.09 9.67
N THR A 45 11.89 9.66 10.77
CA THR A 45 12.39 9.33 12.11
C THR A 45 12.24 7.85 12.42
N VAL A 46 11.08 7.26 12.15
CA VAL A 46 10.82 5.82 12.35
C VAL A 46 11.81 4.97 11.56
N LYS A 47 11.96 5.21 10.25
CA LYS A 47 12.91 4.47 9.42
C LYS A 47 14.34 4.62 9.94
N ARG A 48 14.78 5.86 10.19
CA ARG A 48 16.15 6.15 10.64
C ARG A 48 16.48 5.45 11.96
N VAL A 49 15.55 5.47 12.92
CA VAL A 49 15.76 4.84 14.23
C VAL A 49 15.75 3.32 14.10
N LEU A 50 14.72 2.74 13.48
CA LEU A 50 14.51 1.28 13.45
C LEU A 50 15.42 0.53 12.48
N ASN A 51 15.92 1.16 11.40
CA ASN A 51 16.85 0.51 10.47
C ASN A 51 18.13 0.00 11.15
N ARG A 52 18.56 0.65 12.24
CA ARG A 52 19.74 0.24 13.00
C ARG A 52 19.53 -1.03 13.83
N TRP A 53 18.28 -1.49 13.97
CA TRP A 53 17.92 -2.63 14.81
C TRP A 53 17.83 -3.95 14.06
N GLY A 54 18.10 -3.97 12.75
CA GLY A 54 18.10 -5.17 11.93
C GLY A 54 16.73 -5.85 11.85
N LEU A 55 15.66 -5.05 11.82
CA LEU A 55 14.27 -5.50 11.69
C LEU A 55 13.82 -5.38 10.23
N THR A 56 13.12 -6.38 9.73
CA THR A 56 12.23 -6.25 8.58
C THR A 56 10.90 -5.69 9.05
N ILE A 57 10.55 -4.49 8.58
CA ILE A 57 9.41 -3.73 9.06
C ILE A 57 8.29 -3.78 8.02
N TYR A 58 7.12 -4.27 8.42
CA TYR A 58 5.88 -4.11 7.69
C TYR A 58 5.04 -3.05 8.40
N ALA A 59 4.56 -2.06 7.66
CA ALA A 59 3.71 -1.02 8.21
C ALA A 59 2.48 -0.87 7.31
N THR A 60 1.29 -0.80 7.91
CA THR A 60 0.06 -0.48 7.19
C THR A 60 -0.19 1.03 7.27
N SER A 61 -0.72 1.59 6.19
CA SER A 61 -1.12 2.98 6.12
C SER A 61 -2.35 3.10 5.23
N GLN A 62 -3.35 3.82 5.72
CA GLN A 62 -4.55 4.16 4.99
C GLN A 62 -4.33 5.49 4.26
N TYR A 63 -4.64 5.55 2.96
CA TYR A 63 -4.64 6.81 2.22
C TYR A 63 -5.77 7.72 2.71
N ALA A 64 -5.51 9.03 2.71
CA ALA A 64 -6.57 10.01 2.88
C ALA A 64 -7.52 9.90 1.68
N ILE A 65 -8.80 9.57 1.92
CA ILE A 65 -9.82 9.36 0.88
C ILE A 65 -9.97 10.62 0.00
N THR A 66 -9.67 11.80 0.54
CA THR A 66 -9.80 13.10 -0.11
C THR A 66 -8.76 13.39 -1.19
N THR A 67 -7.67 12.60 -1.30
CA THR A 67 -6.59 12.87 -2.28
C THR A 67 -6.70 12.06 -3.56
N GLY A 68 -7.77 11.29 -3.77
CA GLY A 68 -7.90 10.42 -4.95
C GLY A 68 -6.77 9.40 -5.06
N SER A 69 -6.22 8.97 -3.91
CA SER A 69 -5.03 8.11 -3.83
C SER A 69 -3.74 8.73 -4.40
N ALA A 70 -3.70 10.03 -4.66
CA ALA A 70 -2.55 10.68 -5.29
C ALA A 70 -1.33 10.81 -4.37
N PHE A 71 -1.55 10.95 -3.05
CA PHE A 71 -0.49 11.04 -2.04
C PHE A 71 -0.98 10.42 -0.74
N GLY A 72 -0.15 9.55 -0.15
CA GLY A 72 -0.36 9.03 1.19
C GLY A 72 0.09 10.07 2.21
N TRP A 73 0.18 9.67 3.47
CA TRP A 73 0.69 10.53 4.54
C TRP A 73 2.22 10.79 4.42
N GLY A 74 2.89 10.37 3.33
CA GLY A 74 4.32 10.59 3.12
C GLY A 74 5.22 9.45 3.61
N ILE A 75 4.65 8.35 4.11
CA ILE A 75 5.39 7.12 4.44
C ILE A 75 5.92 6.43 3.17
N GLU A 76 5.16 6.52 2.07
CA GLU A 76 5.48 5.99 0.75
C GLU A 76 6.82 6.51 0.19
N HIS A 77 7.19 7.75 0.51
CA HIS A 77 8.46 8.33 0.08
C HIS A 77 9.66 7.66 0.76
N VAL A 78 9.46 7.21 1.99
CA VAL A 78 10.52 6.70 2.87
C VAL A 78 10.62 5.18 2.77
N ALA A 79 9.52 4.48 2.46
CA ALA A 79 9.47 3.03 2.32
C ALA A 79 10.37 2.50 1.19
N ASP A 80 11.03 1.37 1.41
CA ASP A 80 11.83 0.69 0.38
C ASP A 80 10.97 -0.21 -0.53
N GLY A 81 9.86 -0.73 0.00
CA GLY A 81 8.83 -1.44 -0.75
C GLY A 81 7.43 -0.90 -0.45
N ILE A 82 6.55 -0.91 -1.44
CA ILE A 82 5.15 -0.48 -1.34
C ILE A 82 4.28 -1.53 -2.03
N ILE A 83 3.38 -2.13 -1.24
CA ILE A 83 2.30 -2.98 -1.72
C ILE A 83 1.01 -2.18 -1.53
N HIS A 84 0.39 -1.79 -2.63
CA HIS A 84 -0.77 -0.93 -2.64
C HIS A 84 -2.03 -1.76 -2.90
N PHE A 85 -2.98 -1.68 -1.97
CA PHE A 85 -4.30 -2.28 -2.11
C PHE A 85 -5.31 -1.26 -2.63
N LYS A 86 -6.00 -1.62 -3.72
CA LYS A 86 -7.08 -0.81 -4.30
C LYS A 86 -8.39 -1.57 -4.28
N ARG A 87 -9.50 -0.83 -4.26
CA ARG A 87 -10.84 -1.39 -4.39
C ARG A 87 -11.59 -0.67 -5.50
N SER A 88 -12.39 -1.40 -6.25
CA SER A 88 -13.31 -0.84 -7.24
C SER A 88 -14.65 -1.56 -7.15
N VAL A 89 -15.75 -0.85 -7.36
CA VAL A 89 -17.08 -1.45 -7.47
C VAL A 89 -17.49 -1.40 -8.93
N ALA A 90 -17.70 -2.57 -9.52
CA ALA A 90 -18.14 -2.70 -10.90
C ALA A 90 -19.26 -3.75 -10.97
N ASN A 91 -20.35 -3.44 -11.66
CA ASN A 91 -21.54 -4.30 -11.76
C ASN A 91 -22.07 -4.78 -10.39
N GLY A 92 -22.05 -3.90 -9.38
CA GLY A 92 -22.48 -4.24 -8.01
C GLY A 92 -21.52 -5.10 -7.21
N VAL A 93 -20.37 -5.50 -7.78
CA VAL A 93 -19.37 -6.34 -7.11
C VAL A 93 -18.17 -5.50 -6.68
N LEU A 94 -17.84 -5.55 -5.39
CA LEU A 94 -16.62 -4.96 -4.83
C LEU A 94 -15.43 -5.87 -5.17
N ARG A 95 -14.64 -5.47 -6.16
CA ARG A 95 -13.37 -6.11 -6.49
C ARG A 95 -12.22 -5.46 -5.74
N ARG A 96 -11.25 -6.28 -5.35
CA ARG A 96 -10.02 -5.86 -4.64
C ARG A 96 -8.83 -6.18 -5.52
N TYR A 97 -7.86 -5.28 -5.50
CA TYR A 97 -6.65 -5.39 -6.30
C TYR A 97 -5.43 -5.13 -5.43
N LEU A 98 -4.33 -5.79 -5.78
CA LEU A 98 -3.00 -5.57 -5.23
C LEU A 98 -2.07 -5.15 -6.35
N ILE A 99 -1.29 -4.10 -6.14
CA ILE A 99 -0.20 -3.71 -7.03
C ILE A 99 1.07 -3.47 -6.23
N ILE A 100 2.21 -3.89 -6.77
CA ILE A 100 3.50 -3.54 -6.21
C ILE A 100 3.91 -2.22 -6.85
N GLU A 101 3.80 -1.13 -6.10
CA GLU A 101 4.08 0.22 -6.61
C GLU A 101 5.59 0.52 -6.57
N LYS A 102 6.31 -0.11 -5.64
CA LYS A 102 7.74 0.10 -5.44
C LYS A 102 8.36 -1.12 -4.80
N MET A 103 9.50 -1.55 -5.32
CA MET A 103 10.47 -2.39 -4.59
C MET A 103 11.85 -1.91 -4.98
N ARG A 104 12.58 -1.31 -4.04
CA ARG A 104 13.96 -0.90 -4.28
C ARG A 104 14.85 -2.12 -4.41
N GLN A 105 15.85 -2.02 -5.30
CA GLN A 105 16.91 -3.01 -5.49
C GLN A 105 16.44 -4.40 -5.98
N THR A 106 15.16 -4.56 -6.36
CA THR A 106 14.63 -5.83 -6.88
C THR A 106 13.58 -5.58 -7.97
N PRO A 107 13.63 -6.27 -9.13
CA PRO A 107 12.53 -6.24 -10.08
C PRO A 107 11.25 -6.81 -9.46
N HIS A 108 10.10 -6.30 -9.86
CA HIS A 108 8.80 -6.75 -9.37
C HIS A 108 7.75 -6.72 -10.49
N ASP A 109 6.69 -7.50 -10.33
CA ASP A 109 5.57 -7.47 -11.27
C ASP A 109 4.88 -6.11 -11.21
N LEU A 110 4.68 -5.50 -12.38
CA LEU A 110 4.10 -4.16 -12.53
C LEU A 110 2.60 -4.21 -12.79
N ARG A 111 2.02 -5.41 -12.93
CA ARG A 111 0.58 -5.60 -13.16
C ARG A 111 -0.18 -5.48 -11.84
N ALA A 112 -1.40 -4.95 -11.92
CA ALA A 112 -2.36 -5.11 -10.84
C ALA A 112 -2.87 -6.54 -10.82
N TRP A 113 -3.04 -7.12 -9.63
CA TRP A 113 -3.57 -8.46 -9.42
C TRP A 113 -4.93 -8.38 -8.75
N GLU A 114 -5.94 -9.03 -9.30
CA GLU A 114 -7.22 -9.26 -8.61
C GLU A 114 -6.99 -10.22 -7.45
N ILE A 115 -7.51 -9.88 -6.28
CA ILE A 115 -7.33 -10.66 -5.05
C ILE A 115 -8.67 -10.98 -4.39
N ASP A 116 -8.72 -12.16 -3.76
CA ASP A 116 -9.83 -12.59 -2.91
C ASP A 116 -9.34 -12.91 -1.50
N ILE A 117 -10.25 -12.82 -0.53
CA ILE A 117 -10.04 -13.32 0.83
C ILE A 117 -10.98 -14.51 0.99
N VAL A 118 -10.41 -15.71 1.00
CA VAL A 118 -11.16 -16.96 1.07
C VAL A 118 -11.09 -17.51 2.49
N ASP A 119 -12.24 -17.90 3.03
CA ASP A 119 -12.32 -18.46 4.37
C ASP A 119 -11.43 -19.71 4.50
N GLY A 120 -10.72 -19.81 5.63
CA GLY A 120 -9.72 -20.86 5.87
C GLY A 120 -8.42 -20.77 5.04
N GLN A 121 -8.32 -19.88 4.03
CA GLN A 121 -7.11 -19.72 3.20
C GLN A 121 -6.45 -18.34 3.34
N GLY A 122 -7.24 -17.29 3.59
CA GLY A 122 -6.77 -15.91 3.65
C GLY A 122 -6.66 -15.27 2.26
N LEU A 123 -5.67 -14.40 2.06
CA LEU A 123 -5.48 -13.65 0.81
C LEU A 123 -5.00 -14.58 -0.31
N THR A 124 -5.73 -14.57 -1.42
CA THR A 124 -5.43 -15.36 -2.63
C THR A 124 -5.30 -14.45 -3.84
N LEU A 125 -4.27 -14.68 -4.67
CA LEU A 125 -4.10 -14.00 -5.95
C LEU A 125 -4.89 -14.76 -7.02
N ARG A 126 -5.76 -14.06 -7.76
CA ARG A 126 -6.58 -14.67 -8.81
C ARG A 126 -5.90 -14.63 -10.16
N ARG A 127 -5.78 -13.42 -10.71
CA ARG A 127 -5.23 -13.18 -12.05
C ARG A 127 -4.62 -11.78 -12.11
N PRO A 128 -3.56 -11.59 -12.91
CA PRO A 128 -3.11 -10.26 -13.26
C PRO A 128 -4.11 -9.61 -14.23
N LEU A 129 -4.29 -8.31 -14.11
CA LEU A 129 -5.09 -7.53 -15.05
C LEU A 129 -4.33 -7.43 -16.38
N ALA A 130 -5.03 -7.68 -17.48
CA ALA A 130 -4.47 -7.54 -18.83
C ALA A 130 -4.49 -6.08 -19.34
N ARG A 131 -5.30 -5.22 -18.71
CA ARG A 131 -5.53 -3.80 -19.06
C ARG A 131 -5.52 -2.92 -17.82
N ARG A 132 -5.68 -1.60 -17.99
CA ARG A 132 -5.77 -0.68 -16.84
C ARG A 132 -6.97 -1.04 -15.97
N MET A 133 -6.88 -0.76 -14.67
CA MET A 133 -7.96 -1.05 -13.72
C MET A 133 -9.25 -0.28 -14.06
N GLU A 134 -9.13 0.93 -14.63
CA GLU A 134 -10.29 1.69 -15.12
C GLU A 134 -10.97 0.99 -16.32
N ASP A 135 -10.20 0.34 -17.19
CA ASP A 135 -10.68 -0.33 -18.39
C ASP A 135 -11.45 -1.63 -18.08
N GLU A 136 -11.13 -2.32 -16.97
CA GLU A 136 -11.88 -3.50 -16.52
C GLU A 136 -13.21 -3.15 -15.86
N ALA A 137 -13.38 -1.91 -15.39
CA ALA A 137 -14.62 -1.46 -14.76
C ALA A 137 -15.70 -1.04 -15.76
N LEU A 138 -15.31 -0.76 -17.02
CA LEU A 138 -16.21 -0.29 -18.06
C LEU A 138 -16.73 -1.47 -18.91
N PRO A 139 -18.04 -1.50 -19.25
CA PRO A 139 -18.57 -2.47 -20.19
C PRO A 139 -17.83 -2.40 -21.55
N PRO A 140 -17.63 -3.53 -22.25
CA PRO A 140 -16.92 -3.58 -23.54
C PRO A 140 -17.43 -2.57 -24.57
N GLU A 141 -18.74 -2.33 -24.61
CA GLU A 141 -19.39 -1.37 -25.52
C GLU A 141 -18.96 0.08 -25.25
N VAL A 142 -18.81 0.45 -23.97
CA VAL A 142 -18.37 1.80 -23.58
C VAL A 142 -16.90 2.00 -23.95
N MET A 143 -16.07 0.97 -23.75
CA MET A 143 -14.66 0.97 -24.15
C MET A 143 -14.49 1.10 -25.66
N GLU A 144 -15.30 0.40 -26.46
CA GLU A 144 -15.30 0.56 -27.92
C GLU A 144 -15.68 1.97 -28.34
N ARG A 145 -16.69 2.55 -27.68
CA ARG A 145 -17.14 3.91 -27.97
C ARG A 145 -16.05 4.94 -27.68
N ILE A 146 -15.35 4.83 -26.55
CA ILE A 146 -14.22 5.70 -26.18
C ILE A 146 -13.09 5.58 -27.22
N ARG A 147 -12.72 4.34 -27.61
CA ARG A 147 -11.68 4.13 -28.63
C ARG A 147 -12.05 4.75 -29.97
N ARG A 148 -13.31 4.60 -30.41
CA ARG A 148 -13.80 5.19 -31.66
C ARG A 148 -13.74 6.72 -31.67
N ILE A 149 -14.00 7.36 -30.53
CA ILE A 149 -13.91 8.82 -30.40
C ILE A 149 -12.46 9.26 -30.42
N ALA A 150 -11.59 8.62 -29.64
CA ALA A 150 -10.15 8.93 -29.61
C ALA A 150 -9.46 8.76 -30.98
N SER A 151 -9.90 7.81 -31.80
CA SER A 151 -9.38 7.61 -33.17
C SER A 151 -9.92 8.60 -34.21
N LYS A 152 -10.93 9.42 -33.88
CA LYS A 152 -11.49 10.44 -34.77
C LYS A 152 -10.95 11.85 -34.50
N GLU A 153 -10.30 12.05 -33.35
CA GLU A 153 -9.73 13.34 -32.92
C GLU A 153 -8.21 13.44 -33.15
N GLY A 154 -7.58 12.41 -33.72
CA GLY A 154 -6.19 12.41 -34.19
C GLY A 154 -6.12 12.25 -35.70
#